data_AF-A0A1M6SHA1-F1
#
_entry.id   AF-A0A1M6SHA1-F1
#
_cell.length_a   1.000
_cell.length_b   1.000
_cell.length_c   1.000
_cell.angle_alpha   90.00
_cell.angle_beta   90.00
_cell.angle_gamma   90.00
#
_symmetry.space_group_name_H-M   'P 1'
#
loop_
_entity.id
_entity.type
_entity.pdbx_description
1 polymer ?
#
loop_
_entity_poly.entity_id
_entity_poly.type
_entity_poly.pdbx_seq_one_letter_code
_entity_poly.pdbx_strand_id
1 'polypeptide(L)' 'MAKNSTPIPGLSFSWKRALGISQAKQKLARETGVPTSKAGLERKIGNIILKGLFGKK' A
#
# COMPACT_ATOMS: atom_id res chain seq x y z
N MET A 1 14.44 20.28 -8.50
CA MET A 1 13.94 19.84 -7.18
C MET A 1 12.56 20.42 -6.97
N ALA A 2 11.53 19.60 -6.76
CA ALA A 2 10.16 20.08 -6.60
C ALA A 2 10.00 20.90 -5.32
N LYS A 3 9.42 22.10 -5.41
CA LYS A 3 9.17 23.00 -4.28
C LYS A 3 8.18 22.34 -3.31
N ASN A 4 8.64 22.07 -2.10
CA ASN A 4 7.86 21.47 -1.02
C ASN A 4 6.71 22.43 -0.67
N SER A 5 5.48 21.94 -0.61
CA SER A 5 4.30 22.74 -0.26
C SER A 5 4.21 23.10 1.23
N THR A 6 5.16 22.66 2.04
CA THR A 6 5.22 22.88 3.49
C THR A 6 6.64 23.27 3.92
N PRO A 7 6.78 24.15 4.93
CA PRO A 7 8.08 24.62 5.42
C PRO A 7 8.87 23.56 6.19
N ILE A 8 8.23 22.44 6.54
CA ILE A 8 8.84 21.33 7.28
C ILE A 8 9.25 20.25 6.27
N PRO A 9 10.55 19.92 6.14
CA PRO A 9 10.99 18.88 5.24
C PRO A 9 10.33 17.54 5.59
N GLY A 10 9.74 16.86 4.60
CA GLY A 10 9.07 15.57 4.76
C GLY A 10 7.57 15.62 5.08
N LEU A 11 6.99 16.81 5.36
CA LEU A 11 5.55 16.93 5.61
C LEU A 11 4.77 17.09 4.29
N SER A 12 4.07 16.05 3.83
CA SER A 12 3.19 16.15 2.66
C SER A 12 1.72 16.18 3.07
N PHE A 13 1.06 17.31 2.85
CA PHE A 13 -0.37 17.44 3.11
C PHE A 13 -1.19 16.67 2.06
N SER A 14 -2.18 15.90 2.53
CA SER A 14 -3.09 15.17 1.66
C SER A 14 -4.50 15.20 2.24
N TRP A 15 -5.44 15.74 1.45
CA TRP A 15 -6.86 15.73 1.76
C TRP A 15 -7.41 14.32 1.97
N LYS A 16 -6.89 13.30 1.27
CA LYS A 16 -7.33 11.90 1.46
C LYS A 16 -6.97 11.33 2.84
N ARG A 17 -5.90 11.83 3.47
CA ARG A 17 -5.56 11.51 4.87
C ARG A 17 -6.44 12.31 5.84
N ALA A 18 -6.63 13.60 5.59
CA ALA A 18 -7.47 14.46 6.43
C ALA A 18 -8.92 13.98 6.50
N LEU A 19 -9.48 13.55 5.37
CA LEU A 19 -10.81 12.96 5.27
C LEU A 19 -10.91 11.50 5.79
N GLY A 20 -9.80 10.92 6.28
CA GLY A 20 -9.80 9.57 6.86
C GLY A 20 -9.86 8.40 5.87
N ILE A 21 -10.02 8.65 4.57
CA ILE A 21 -10.11 7.60 3.53
C ILE A 21 -8.88 6.69 3.54
N SER A 22 -7.69 7.28 3.70
CA SER A 22 -6.45 6.50 3.81
C SER A 22 -6.42 5.59 5.03
N GLN A 23 -6.95 6.06 6.17
CA GLN A 23 -7.00 5.29 7.41
C GLN A 23 -7.98 4.12 7.29
N ALA A 24 -9.16 4.34 6.70
CA ALA A 24 -10.14 3.28 6.47
C ALA A 24 -9.57 2.14 5.62
N LYS A 25 -8.92 2.46 4.49
CA LYS A 25 -8.25 1.46 3.64
C LYS A 25 -7.19 0.68 4.41
N GLN A 26 -6.42 1.36 5.25
CA GLN A 26 -5.37 0.73 6.03
C GLN A 26 -5.91 -0.18 7.14
N LYS A 27 -7.01 0.19 7.80
CA LYS A 27 -7.69 -0.67 8.78
C LYS A 27 -8.17 -1.96 8.13
N LEU A 28 -8.88 -1.84 7.00
CA LEU A 28 -9.35 -3.01 6.24
C LEU A 28 -8.19 -3.92 5.81
N ALA A 29 -7.06 -3.35 5.35
CA ALA A 29 -5.89 -4.13 4.98
C ALA A 29 -5.25 -4.86 6.18
N ARG A 30 -5.26 -4.26 7.37
CA ARG A 30 -4.73 -4.86 8.60
C ARG A 30 -5.64 -5.95 9.16
N GLU A 31 -6.95 -5.75 9.11
CA GLU A 31 -7.96 -6.70 9.58
C GLU A 31 -8.05 -7.93 8.66
N THR A 32 -8.13 -7.70 7.34
CA THR A 32 -8.26 -8.80 6.36
C THR A 32 -6.93 -9.45 6.00
N GLY A 33 -5.80 -8.78 6.27
CA GLY A 33 -4.47 -9.20 5.81
C GLY A 33 -4.31 -9.18 4.28
N VAL A 34 -5.27 -8.60 3.56
CA VAL A 34 -5.24 -8.49 2.09
C VAL A 34 -4.70 -7.12 1.70
N PRO A 35 -3.66 -7.05 0.84
CA PRO A 35 -3.15 -5.78 0.38
C PRO A 35 -4.20 -5.06 -0.46
N THR A 36 -4.60 -3.86 -0.02
CA THR A 36 -5.52 -2.98 -0.77
C THR A 36 -4.80 -2.13 -1.83
N SER A 37 -3.51 -2.39 -2.07
CA SER A 37 -2.71 -1.73 -3.11
C SER A 37 -2.49 -2.67 -4.29
N LYS A 38 -2.48 -2.12 -5.52
CA LYS A 38 -2.28 -2.88 -6.75
C LYS A 38 -0.97 -3.68 -6.72
N ALA A 39 0.14 -3.01 -6.40
CA ALA A 39 1.46 -3.66 -6.30
C ALA A 39 1.52 -4.72 -5.19
N GLY A 40 0.84 -4.51 -4.06
CA GLY A 40 0.77 -5.51 -2.99
C GLY A 40 0.00 -6.75 -3.42
N LEU A 41 -1.09 -6.57 -4.16
CA LEU A 41 -1.88 -7.66 -4.72
C LEU A 41 -1.09 -8.44 -5.79
N GLU A 42 -0.42 -7.73 -6.71
CA GLU A 42 0.46 -8.32 -7.72
C GLU A 42 1.58 -9.15 -7.08
N ARG A 43 2.22 -8.68 -6.00
CA ARG A 43 3.23 -9.45 -5.25
C ARG A 43 2.63 -10.69 -4.59
N LYS A 44 1.43 -10.59 -4.02
CA LYS A 44 0.76 -11.73 -3.38
C LYS A 44 0.42 -12.81 -4.42
N ILE A 45 -0.16 -12.41 -5.56
CA ILE A 45 -0.49 -13.30 -6.67
C ILE A 45 0.78 -13.89 -7.29
N GLY A 46 1.78 -13.05 -7.57
CA GLY A 46 3.06 -13.46 -8.12
C GLY A 46 3.76 -14.50 -7.23
N ASN A 47 3.79 -14.29 -5.91
CA ASN A 47 4.33 -15.29 -4.98
C ASN A 47 3.56 -16.62 -5.01
N ILE A 48 2.23 -16.60 -5.16
CA ILE A 48 1.42 -17.83 -5.28
C ILE A 48 1.76 -18.56 -6.58
N ILE A 49 1.80 -17.85 -7.71
CA ILE A 49 2.13 -18.42 -9.02
C ILE A 49 3.55 -19.01 -9.01
N LEU A 50 4.53 -18.25 -8.51
CA LEU A 50 5.92 -18.71 -8.43
C LEU A 50 6.07 -19.93 -7.53
N LYS A 51 5.36 -19.98 -6.39
CA LYS A 51 5.33 -21.19 -5.55
C LYS A 51 4.64 -22.37 -6.23
N GLY A 52 3.58 -22.14 -7.01
CA GLY A 52 2.91 -23.21 -7.76
C GLY A 52 3.77 -23.77 -8.90
N LEU A 53 4.55 -22.91 -9.57
CA LEU A 53 5.38 -23.29 -10.71
C LEU A 53 6.77 -23.82 -10.33
N PHE A 54 7.39 -23.23 -9.31
CA PHE A 54 8.78 -23.51 -8.92
C PHE A 54 8.93 -23.99 -7.47
N GLY A 55 7.83 -24.14 -6.74
CA GLY A 55 7.85 -24.77 -5.43
C GLY A 55 8.24 -26.24 -5.62
N LYS A 56 9.52 -26.55 -5.41
CA LYS A 56 9.97 -27.92 -5.20
C LYS A 56 9.12 -28.53 -4.07
N LYS A 57 8.71 -29.78 -4.27
CA LYS A 57 8.11 -30.62 -3.22
C LYS A 57 8.96 -30.61 -1.96
#